data_AF-A0A4Q3TAF8-F1
#
_entry.id   AF-A0A4Q3TAF8-F1
#
_cell.length_a   1.000
_cell.length_b   1.000
_cell.length_c   1.000
_cell.angle_alpha   90.00
_cell.angle_beta   90.00
_cell.angle_gamma   90.00
#
_symmetry.space_group_name_H-M   'P 1'
#
loop_
_entity.id
_entity.type
_entity.pdbx_description
1 polymer ?
#
loop_
_entity_poly.entity_id
_entity_poly.type
_entity_poly.pdbx_seq_one_letter_code
_entity_poly.pdbx_strand_id
1 'polypeptide(L)'
;NLFCVLAASGYLMGITQSKEYAEPEWYADIWLVLVWVTYFLIYIRTLQRRKEPHIYVANWYYMAFILVVAVLHIVNNLAVPISFGEVKSYSLFSGVQDAMTQWWYGHNAVAFFLTSGFLGMMYYYLPKRAGRPIYSYRLSIISFWGITFMYMWVGSHHLHYTALPQWVQTLGMTFSVVLLVPSWASAGNALATLNGAWGKVRDDATLRFMMVAAVFYGLSTFEGSFMAIRAVNSLSHYTDWTVGHVHAGALGWVAMITFGSLYALVPWMWKVERMYSPKLIEVHFWLALAGTVIYVFAMWNSGIIQGLMWRTYNDSGTLAYSFIDSLVAMHPYYIARTVGGLLFLLGAIVASYNVWMTIRMSRSQAAAAAGDSDLPALQGAALQAGE
;
A
#
# COMPACT_ATOMS: atom_id res chain seq x y z
N ASN A 1 4.27 16.76 -4.63
CA ASN A 1 5.50 17.34 -4.03
C ASN A 1 5.22 18.46 -3.06
N LEU A 2 4.60 19.58 -3.44
CA LEU A 2 4.35 20.69 -2.51
C LEU A 2 3.55 20.26 -1.26
N PHE A 3 2.48 19.45 -1.43
CA PHE A 3 1.74 18.86 -0.30
C PHE A 3 2.66 18.14 0.69
N CYS A 4 3.54 17.26 0.19
CA CYS A 4 4.47 16.48 1.02
C CYS A 4 5.45 17.39 1.77
N VAL A 5 5.92 18.46 1.12
CA VAL A 5 6.80 19.45 1.77
C VAL A 5 6.06 20.16 2.90
N LEU A 6 4.84 20.65 2.65
CA LEU A 6 4.00 21.32 3.64
C LEU A 6 3.68 20.40 4.84
N ALA A 7 3.30 19.16 4.58
CA ALA A 7 3.00 18.18 5.62
C ALA A 7 4.25 17.85 6.45
N ALA A 8 5.36 17.48 5.80
CA ALA A 8 6.58 17.08 6.49
C ALA A 8 7.18 18.22 7.33
N SER A 9 7.23 19.44 6.79
CA SER A 9 7.70 20.60 7.57
C SER A 9 6.72 20.95 8.68
N GLY A 10 5.41 20.85 8.43
CA GLY A 10 4.37 21.10 9.42
C GLY A 10 4.48 20.18 10.63
N TYR A 11 4.68 18.87 10.42
CA TYR A 11 4.81 17.91 11.50
C TYR A 11 6.01 18.20 12.42
N LEU A 12 7.15 18.60 11.85
CA LEU A 12 8.33 18.99 12.64
C LEU A 12 8.09 20.26 13.48
N MET A 13 7.15 21.10 13.06
CA MET A 13 6.73 22.31 13.78
C MET A 13 5.56 22.05 14.74
N GLY A 14 5.11 20.80 14.89
CA GLY A 14 3.97 20.45 15.74
C GLY A 14 2.60 20.81 15.14
N ILE A 15 2.53 21.11 13.84
CA ILE A 15 1.30 21.44 13.13
C ILE A 15 0.60 20.14 12.73
N THR A 16 -0.51 19.83 13.40
CA THR A 16 -1.32 18.65 13.13
C THR A 16 -2.78 18.84 13.54
N GLN A 17 -3.69 18.23 12.77
CA GLN A 17 -5.10 18.06 13.13
C GLN A 17 -5.32 17.00 14.21
N SER A 18 -4.30 16.22 14.59
CA SER A 18 -4.38 15.06 15.50
C SER A 18 -5.31 13.92 15.02
N LYS A 19 -5.57 13.89 13.72
CA LYS A 19 -6.35 12.84 13.05
C LYS A 19 -5.43 11.93 12.24
N GLU A 20 -5.42 10.63 12.56
CA GLU A 20 -4.57 9.66 11.86
C GLU A 20 -4.82 9.68 10.34
N TYR A 21 -3.74 9.71 9.56
CA TYR A 21 -3.74 9.82 8.09
C TYR A 21 -4.34 11.11 7.51
N ALA A 22 -4.82 12.03 8.36
CA ALA A 22 -5.38 13.34 8.01
C ALA A 22 -4.73 14.46 8.86
N GLU A 23 -3.45 14.29 9.20
CA GLU A 23 -2.74 15.18 10.09
C GLU A 23 -2.45 16.59 9.52
N PRO A 24 -2.19 16.81 8.21
CA PRO A 24 -1.91 18.15 7.70
C PRO A 24 -3.08 19.10 7.91
N GLU A 25 -2.81 20.37 8.21
CA GLU A 25 -3.86 21.37 8.46
C GLU A 25 -4.58 21.84 7.18
N TRP A 26 -5.70 22.55 7.36
CA TRP A 26 -6.70 22.92 6.34
C TRP A 26 -6.14 23.48 5.02
N TYR A 27 -5.06 24.26 5.05
CA TYR A 27 -4.45 24.84 3.84
C TYR A 27 -3.79 23.76 2.97
N ALA A 28 -3.19 22.73 3.59
CA ALA A 28 -2.61 21.59 2.90
C ALA A 28 -3.73 20.68 2.35
N ASP A 29 -4.86 20.59 3.05
CA ASP A 29 -6.02 19.84 2.59
C ASP A 29 -6.63 20.42 1.33
N ILE A 30 -6.85 21.74 1.29
CA ILE A 30 -7.33 22.44 0.09
C ILE A 30 -6.37 22.20 -1.07
N TRP A 31 -5.06 22.33 -0.81
CA TRP A 31 -4.04 22.08 -1.83
C TRP A 31 -4.11 20.64 -2.36
N LEU A 32 -4.27 19.65 -1.47
CA LEU A 32 -4.41 18.25 -1.89
C LEU A 32 -5.67 18.05 -2.74
N VAL A 33 -6.80 18.64 -2.37
CA VAL A 33 -8.05 18.59 -3.18
C VAL A 33 -7.80 19.12 -4.60
N LEU A 34 -7.14 20.27 -4.75
CA LEU A 34 -6.84 20.85 -6.07
C LEU A 34 -5.99 19.91 -6.92
N VAL A 35 -4.94 19.33 -6.34
CA VAL A 35 -4.07 18.35 -7.02
C VAL A 35 -4.86 17.10 -7.38
N TRP A 36 -5.71 16.62 -6.48
CA TRP A 36 -6.48 15.39 -6.68
C TRP A 36 -7.57 15.53 -7.74
N VAL A 37 -8.28 16.66 -7.78
CA VAL A 37 -9.23 16.98 -8.85
C VAL A 37 -8.52 17.06 -10.19
N THR A 38 -7.35 17.69 -10.24
CA THR A 38 -6.54 17.74 -11.47
C THR A 38 -6.14 16.34 -11.93
N TYR A 39 -5.70 15.48 -10.99
CA TYR A 39 -5.38 14.08 -11.28
C TYR A 39 -6.60 13.30 -11.80
N PHE A 40 -7.77 13.46 -11.18
CA PHE A 40 -9.01 12.83 -11.64
C PHE A 40 -9.39 13.24 -13.07
N LEU A 41 -9.31 14.53 -13.40
CA LEU A 41 -9.61 15.02 -14.74
C LEU A 41 -8.65 14.45 -15.80
N ILE A 42 -7.34 14.36 -15.49
CA ILE A 42 -6.36 13.72 -16.37
C ILE A 42 -6.69 12.24 -16.58
N TYR A 43 -7.04 11.54 -15.51
CA TYR A 43 -7.37 10.12 -15.55
C TYR A 43 -8.64 9.85 -16.40
N ILE A 44 -9.71 10.61 -16.19
CA ILE A 44 -10.95 10.52 -16.98
C ILE A 44 -10.68 10.82 -18.46
N ARG A 45 -9.94 11.90 -18.75
CA ARG A 45 -9.60 12.27 -20.13
C ARG A 45 -8.79 11.17 -20.83
N THR A 46 -7.94 10.47 -20.09
CA THR A 46 -7.19 9.32 -20.60
C THR A 46 -8.13 8.16 -20.96
N LEU A 47 -9.08 7.82 -20.10
CA LEU A 47 -10.07 6.77 -20.36
C LEU A 47 -11.06 7.13 -21.49
N GLN A 48 -11.38 8.40 -21.67
CA GLN A 48 -12.22 8.87 -22.78
C GLN A 48 -11.53 8.72 -24.13
N ARG A 49 -10.19 8.83 -24.17
CA ARG A 49 -9.36 8.68 -25.38
C ARG A 49 -8.91 7.25 -25.65
N ARG A 50 -9.48 6.26 -24.94
CA ARG A 50 -9.14 4.86 -25.13
C ARG A 50 -9.53 4.39 -26.54
N LYS A 51 -8.76 3.44 -27.07
CA LYS A 51 -9.05 2.78 -28.35
C LYS A 51 -9.95 1.55 -28.17
N GLU A 52 -9.72 0.79 -27.10
CA GLU A 52 -10.52 -0.39 -26.77
C GLU A 52 -11.87 0.01 -26.17
N PRO A 53 -13.00 -0.56 -26.63
CA PRO A 53 -14.32 -0.22 -26.09
C PRO A 53 -14.44 -0.56 -24.61
N HIS A 54 -13.82 -1.67 -24.18
CA HIS A 54 -13.82 -2.13 -22.80
C HIS A 54 -12.74 -1.44 -21.96
N ILE A 55 -13.10 -1.09 -20.74
CA ILE A 55 -12.16 -0.59 -19.73
C ILE A 55 -11.64 -1.80 -18.94
N TYR A 56 -10.33 -1.95 -18.88
CA TYR A 56 -9.70 -3.05 -18.15
C TYR A 56 -9.91 -2.93 -16.63
N VAL A 57 -9.98 -4.07 -15.94
CA VAL A 57 -10.29 -4.16 -14.50
C VAL A 57 -9.35 -3.32 -13.63
N ALA A 58 -8.06 -3.25 -13.97
CA ALA A 58 -7.11 -2.40 -13.24
C ALA A 58 -7.59 -0.94 -13.17
N ASN A 59 -8.21 -0.45 -14.25
CA ASN A 59 -8.72 0.91 -14.32
C ASN A 59 -10.02 1.10 -13.52
N TRP A 60 -10.78 0.03 -13.24
CA TRP A 60 -11.92 0.09 -12.33
C TRP A 60 -11.45 0.37 -10.91
N TYR A 61 -10.44 -0.38 -10.45
CA TYR A 61 -9.82 -0.19 -9.15
C TYR A 61 -9.16 1.19 -9.00
N TYR A 62 -8.44 1.66 -10.03
CA TYR A 62 -7.92 3.04 -10.03
C TYR A 62 -9.03 4.09 -10.03
N MET A 63 -10.13 3.89 -10.77
CA MET A 63 -11.26 4.81 -10.74
C MET A 63 -11.88 4.90 -9.34
N ALA A 64 -12.15 3.75 -8.72
CA ALA A 64 -12.69 3.66 -7.36
C ALA A 64 -11.73 4.33 -6.35
N PHE A 65 -10.43 4.05 -6.45
CA PHE A 65 -9.39 4.70 -5.67
C PHE A 65 -9.46 6.23 -5.76
N ILE A 66 -9.42 6.78 -6.98
CA ILE A 66 -9.36 8.24 -7.17
C ILE A 66 -10.62 8.91 -6.64
N LEU A 67 -11.79 8.36 -6.97
CA LEU A 67 -13.07 8.97 -6.64
C LEU A 67 -13.35 8.88 -5.14
N VAL A 68 -13.20 7.68 -4.55
CA VAL A 68 -13.54 7.48 -3.14
C VAL A 68 -12.58 8.25 -2.25
N VAL A 69 -11.26 8.21 -2.50
CA VAL A 69 -10.28 8.98 -1.72
C VAL A 69 -10.59 10.48 -1.72
N ALA A 70 -11.07 11.04 -2.85
CA ALA A 70 -11.49 12.45 -2.90
C ALA A 70 -12.65 12.74 -1.94
N VAL A 71 -13.68 11.87 -1.94
CA VAL A 71 -14.84 12.00 -1.05
C VAL A 71 -14.43 11.85 0.42
N LEU A 72 -13.61 10.85 0.72
CA LEU A 72 -13.09 10.62 2.08
C LEU A 72 -12.34 11.86 2.59
N HIS A 73 -11.39 12.35 1.80
CA HIS A 73 -10.55 13.50 2.14
C HIS A 73 -11.38 14.76 2.40
N ILE A 74 -12.33 15.06 1.51
CA ILE A 74 -13.19 16.25 1.67
C ILE A 74 -14.03 16.15 2.94
N VAL A 75 -14.64 15.00 3.22
CA VAL A 75 -15.57 14.86 4.34
C VAL A 75 -14.85 14.84 5.69
N ASN A 76 -13.76 14.07 5.84
CA ASN A 76 -13.07 13.97 7.13
C ASN A 76 -12.37 15.26 7.56
N ASN A 77 -11.94 16.03 6.57
CA ASN A 77 -11.15 17.25 6.76
C ASN A 77 -12.03 18.51 6.69
N LEU A 78 -13.36 18.36 6.82
CA LEU A 78 -14.22 19.47 7.15
C LEU A 78 -13.81 19.98 8.54
N ALA A 79 -13.19 21.15 8.55
CA ALA A 79 -12.67 21.81 9.73
C ALA A 79 -12.90 23.32 9.62
N VAL A 80 -13.01 23.98 10.77
CA VAL A 80 -13.13 25.43 10.89
C VAL A 80 -11.76 25.98 11.28
N PRO A 81 -11.07 26.73 10.38
CA PRO A 81 -9.85 27.45 10.75
C PRO A 81 -10.15 28.48 11.85
N ILE A 82 -9.22 28.65 12.80
CA ILE A 82 -9.37 29.67 13.85
C ILE A 82 -9.42 31.06 13.21
N SER A 83 -8.55 31.32 12.24
CA SER A 83 -8.56 32.49 11.37
C SER A 83 -7.84 32.17 10.04
N PHE A 84 -8.06 32.97 8.99
CA PHE A 84 -7.37 32.76 7.69
C PHE A 84 -5.86 33.02 7.74
N GLY A 85 -5.36 33.69 8.79
CA GLY A 85 -3.94 33.94 9.00
C GLY A 85 -3.26 32.89 9.87
N GLU A 86 -4.01 31.95 10.44
CA GLU A 86 -3.50 30.93 11.35
C GLU A 86 -3.49 29.54 10.72
N VAL A 87 -2.50 28.75 11.13
CA VAL A 87 -2.34 27.37 10.65
C VAL A 87 -3.36 26.42 11.26
N LYS A 88 -3.95 26.76 12.41
CA LYS A 88 -4.75 25.82 13.21
C LYS A 88 -6.22 25.81 12.78
N SER A 89 -6.79 24.61 12.72
CA SER A 89 -8.24 24.39 12.58
C SER A 89 -8.77 23.39 13.61
N TYR A 90 -10.09 23.39 13.79
CA TYR A 90 -10.82 22.40 14.60
C TYR A 90 -11.78 21.62 13.72
N SER A 91 -11.87 20.31 13.93
CA SER A 91 -12.79 19.46 13.16
C SER A 91 -14.24 19.94 13.31
N LEU A 92 -15.02 19.81 12.22
CA LEU A 92 -16.45 20.05 12.22
C LEU A 92 -17.21 19.06 13.11
N PHE A 93 -16.64 17.88 13.36
CA PHE A 93 -17.23 16.83 14.16
C PHE A 93 -16.62 16.78 15.56
N SER A 94 -17.30 16.11 16.50
CA SER A 94 -16.75 15.86 17.84
C SER A 94 -17.14 14.49 18.40
N GLY A 95 -16.40 14.02 19.40
CA GLY A 95 -16.70 12.81 20.16
C GLY A 95 -16.90 11.57 19.28
N VAL A 96 -18.00 10.86 19.50
CA VAL A 96 -18.32 9.61 18.78
C VAL A 96 -18.54 9.82 17.29
N GLN A 97 -19.09 10.97 16.88
CA GLN A 97 -19.28 11.28 15.47
C GLN A 97 -17.93 11.52 14.79
N ASP A 98 -17.03 12.25 15.44
CA ASP A 98 -15.69 12.46 14.91
C ASP A 98 -14.91 11.16 14.81
N ALA A 99 -14.98 10.30 15.84
CA ALA A 99 -14.38 8.97 15.80
C ALA A 99 -14.90 8.13 14.62
N MET A 100 -16.21 8.14 14.38
CA MET A 100 -16.81 7.40 13.26
C MET A 100 -16.39 7.98 11.90
N THR A 101 -16.42 9.30 11.73
CA THR A 101 -15.96 9.95 10.49
C THR A 101 -14.47 9.67 10.26
N GLN A 102 -13.67 9.77 11.32
CA GLN A 102 -12.23 9.51 11.30
C GLN A 102 -11.90 8.09 10.89
N TRP A 103 -12.59 7.08 11.41
CA TRP A 103 -12.30 5.69 11.05
C TRP A 103 -13.04 5.19 9.82
N TRP A 104 -14.16 5.82 9.44
CA TRP A 104 -14.67 5.71 8.08
C TRP A 104 -13.63 6.20 7.08
N TYR A 105 -13.00 7.36 7.33
CA TYR A 105 -11.88 7.86 6.54
C TYR A 105 -10.65 6.96 6.60
N GLY A 106 -10.07 6.75 7.78
CA GLY A 106 -8.77 6.11 7.94
C GLY A 106 -8.79 4.68 7.42
N HIS A 107 -9.86 3.93 7.67
CA HIS A 107 -9.99 2.62 7.09
C HIS A 107 -10.13 2.67 5.57
N ASN A 108 -11.00 3.53 5.05
CA ASN A 108 -11.21 3.62 3.61
C ASN A 108 -10.01 4.25 2.87
N ALA A 109 -9.14 4.99 3.55
CA ALA A 109 -7.84 5.40 3.05
C ALA A 109 -7.00 4.15 2.79
N VAL A 110 -6.89 3.22 3.75
CA VAL A 110 -6.21 1.93 3.50
C VAL A 110 -6.95 1.13 2.40
N ALA A 111 -8.28 1.06 2.43
CA ALA A 111 -9.07 0.29 1.47
C ALA A 111 -8.94 0.76 0.02
N PHE A 112 -9.00 2.07 -0.23
CA PHE A 112 -9.04 2.61 -1.57
C PHE A 112 -7.67 3.10 -2.03
N PHE A 113 -6.91 3.76 -1.15
CA PHE A 113 -5.55 4.18 -1.45
C PHE A 113 -4.60 2.98 -1.48
N LEU A 114 -4.53 2.19 -0.40
CA LEU A 114 -3.53 1.13 -0.23
C LEU A 114 -3.96 -0.26 -0.70
N THR A 115 -5.27 -0.51 -0.87
CA THR A 115 -5.77 -1.77 -1.43
C THR A 115 -6.24 -1.58 -2.87
N SER A 116 -7.26 -0.77 -3.13
CA SER A 116 -7.83 -0.61 -4.49
C SER A 116 -6.77 -0.12 -5.49
N GLY A 117 -6.08 0.99 -5.22
CA GLY A 117 -5.02 1.49 -6.12
C GLY A 117 -3.93 0.45 -6.42
N PHE A 118 -3.54 -0.33 -5.41
CA PHE A 118 -2.48 -1.34 -5.51
C PHE A 118 -2.98 -2.65 -6.15
N LEU A 119 -4.27 -2.98 -6.01
CA LEU A 119 -4.92 -4.01 -6.83
C LEU A 119 -4.89 -3.58 -8.31
N GLY A 120 -5.11 -2.29 -8.61
CA GLY A 120 -4.89 -1.74 -9.94
C GLY A 120 -3.48 -2.04 -10.48
N MET A 121 -2.44 -1.86 -9.67
CA MET A 121 -1.08 -2.27 -10.03
C MET A 121 -0.97 -3.79 -10.24
N MET A 122 -1.48 -4.59 -9.30
CA MET A 122 -1.44 -6.05 -9.37
C MET A 122 -2.10 -6.59 -10.64
N TYR A 123 -3.30 -6.11 -10.97
CA TYR A 123 -4.06 -6.52 -12.15
C TYR A 123 -3.35 -6.16 -13.46
N TYR A 124 -2.48 -5.16 -13.49
CA TYR A 124 -1.72 -4.80 -14.69
C TYR A 124 -0.36 -5.50 -14.76
N TYR A 125 0.47 -5.32 -13.72
CA TYR A 125 1.88 -5.70 -13.78
C TYR A 125 2.10 -7.21 -13.64
N LEU A 126 1.34 -7.91 -12.78
CA LEU A 126 1.54 -9.35 -12.56
C LEU A 126 1.23 -10.16 -13.82
N PRO A 127 0.06 -10.03 -14.48
CA PRO A 127 -0.22 -10.78 -15.70
C PRO A 127 0.77 -10.43 -16.82
N LYS A 128 1.13 -9.14 -16.94
CA LYS A 128 2.07 -8.65 -17.96
C LYS A 128 3.47 -9.25 -17.79
N ARG A 129 3.99 -9.30 -16.56
CA ARG A 129 5.32 -9.86 -16.27
C ARG A 129 5.32 -11.39 -16.32
N ALA A 130 4.24 -12.03 -15.87
CA ALA A 130 4.06 -13.48 -15.98
C ALA A 130 3.93 -13.95 -17.44
N GLY A 131 3.42 -13.09 -18.33
CA GLY A 131 3.05 -13.46 -19.69
C GLY A 131 1.87 -14.43 -19.70
N ARG A 132 0.90 -14.18 -18.82
CA ARG A 132 -0.29 -15.02 -18.61
C ARG A 132 -1.54 -14.14 -18.65
N PRO A 133 -2.66 -14.62 -19.20
CA PRO A 133 -3.95 -13.93 -19.04
C PRO A 133 -4.37 -13.98 -17.58
N ILE A 134 -5.15 -12.97 -17.13
CA ILE A 134 -5.80 -13.05 -15.81
C ILE A 134 -6.63 -14.33 -15.76
N TYR A 135 -6.54 -15.04 -14.64
CA TYR A 135 -7.23 -16.32 -14.44
C TYR A 135 -8.75 -16.23 -14.64
N SER A 136 -9.44 -15.31 -13.94
CA SER A 136 -10.90 -15.21 -14.05
C SER A 136 -11.40 -13.76 -14.07
N TYR A 137 -12.02 -13.38 -15.19
CA TYR A 137 -12.72 -12.10 -15.32
C TYR A 137 -13.95 -12.01 -14.42
N ARG A 138 -14.67 -13.13 -14.21
CA ARG A 138 -15.85 -13.14 -13.31
C ARG A 138 -15.44 -12.91 -11.86
N LEU A 139 -14.33 -13.50 -11.41
CA LEU A 139 -13.77 -13.21 -10.08
C LEU A 139 -13.33 -11.75 -9.96
N SER A 140 -12.81 -11.15 -11.05
CA SER A 140 -12.51 -9.72 -11.07
C SER A 140 -13.75 -8.85 -10.84
N ILE A 141 -14.90 -9.19 -11.43
CA ILE A 141 -16.16 -8.46 -11.21
C ILE A 141 -16.62 -8.60 -9.75
N ILE A 142 -16.66 -9.83 -9.23
CA ILE A 142 -17.13 -10.11 -7.86
C ILE A 142 -16.22 -9.43 -6.84
N SER A 143 -14.90 -9.55 -7.00
CA SER A 143 -13.94 -8.89 -6.12
C SER A 143 -14.06 -7.37 -6.19
N PHE A 144 -14.10 -6.78 -7.38
CA PHE A 144 -14.16 -5.32 -7.54
C PHE A 144 -15.40 -4.73 -6.86
N TRP A 145 -16.60 -5.23 -7.18
CA TRP A 145 -17.83 -4.69 -6.61
C TRP A 145 -17.98 -5.04 -5.13
N GLY A 146 -17.57 -6.25 -4.74
CA GLY A 146 -17.58 -6.67 -3.34
C GLY A 146 -16.66 -5.80 -2.48
N ILE A 147 -15.42 -5.58 -2.90
CA ILE A 147 -14.46 -4.70 -2.22
C ILE A 147 -15.00 -3.27 -2.16
N THR A 148 -15.40 -2.70 -3.30
CA THR A 148 -15.84 -1.30 -3.38
C THR A 148 -17.06 -1.01 -2.52
N PHE A 149 -18.02 -1.94 -2.46
CA PHE A 149 -19.21 -1.76 -1.63
C PHE A 149 -18.94 -2.04 -0.16
N MET A 150 -18.32 -3.18 0.16
CA MET A 150 -18.20 -3.65 1.55
C MET A 150 -17.23 -2.78 2.36
N TYR A 151 -16.13 -2.29 1.77
CA TYR A 151 -15.14 -1.48 2.50
C TYR A 151 -15.72 -0.18 3.08
N MET A 152 -16.76 0.40 2.46
CA MET A 152 -17.38 1.62 2.96
C MET A 152 -18.02 1.45 4.35
N TRP A 153 -18.27 0.22 4.80
CA TRP A 153 -18.98 -0.09 6.04
C TRP A 153 -18.06 -0.47 7.21
N VAL A 154 -16.80 -0.81 6.95
CA VAL A 154 -15.98 -1.53 7.94
C VAL A 154 -15.22 -0.61 8.90
N GLY A 155 -15.26 0.71 8.71
CA GLY A 155 -14.52 1.66 9.54
C GLY A 155 -14.75 1.50 11.05
N SER A 156 -15.96 1.12 11.48
CA SER A 156 -16.27 0.95 12.91
C SER A 156 -15.59 -0.25 13.59
N HIS A 157 -14.88 -1.12 12.85
CA HIS A 157 -14.06 -2.18 13.44
C HIS A 157 -12.83 -1.65 14.21
N HIS A 158 -12.47 -0.37 14.00
CA HIS A 158 -11.46 0.34 14.76
C HIS A 158 -12.00 0.84 16.11
N LEU A 159 -13.31 0.72 16.34
CA LEU A 159 -14.03 1.37 17.44
C LEU A 159 -14.79 0.37 18.30
N HIS A 160 -14.35 -0.89 18.33
CA HIS A 160 -14.95 -1.90 19.19
C HIS A 160 -14.70 -1.63 20.67
N TYR A 161 -15.74 -1.84 21.49
CA TYR A 161 -15.71 -1.55 22.93
C TYR A 161 -15.32 -0.12 23.29
N THR A 162 -15.54 0.83 22.37
CA THR A 162 -15.46 2.28 22.63
C THR A 162 -16.85 2.86 22.91
N ALA A 163 -16.94 4.19 23.04
CA ALA A 163 -18.21 4.91 23.17
C ALA A 163 -19.10 4.86 21.91
N LEU A 164 -18.62 4.33 20.78
CA LEU A 164 -19.43 4.16 19.57
C LEU A 164 -20.61 3.20 19.82
N PRO A 165 -21.85 3.51 19.37
CA PRO A 165 -22.99 2.64 19.60
C PRO A 165 -22.77 1.20 19.09
N GLN A 166 -23.23 0.24 19.88
CA GLN A 166 -22.99 -1.17 19.62
C GLN A 166 -23.54 -1.63 18.26
N TRP A 167 -24.65 -1.06 17.77
CA TRP A 167 -25.19 -1.41 16.46
C TRP A 167 -24.23 -1.05 15.31
N VAL A 168 -23.55 0.10 15.39
CA VAL A 168 -22.55 0.55 14.40
C VAL A 168 -21.34 -0.37 14.43
N GLN A 169 -20.88 -0.73 15.63
CA GLN A 169 -19.81 -1.69 15.81
C GLN A 169 -20.19 -3.07 15.21
N THR A 170 -21.42 -3.55 15.41
CA THR A 170 -21.87 -4.85 14.87
C THR A 170 -21.90 -4.82 13.35
N LEU A 171 -22.33 -3.69 12.76
CA LEU A 171 -22.33 -3.48 11.33
C LEU A 171 -20.90 -3.60 10.77
N GLY A 172 -19.94 -2.85 11.33
CA GLY A 172 -18.54 -2.91 10.86
C GLY A 172 -17.92 -4.29 11.01
N MET A 173 -18.12 -4.97 12.14
CA MET A 173 -17.68 -6.36 12.33
C MET A 173 -18.26 -7.28 11.26
N THR A 174 -19.56 -7.20 11.00
CA THR A 174 -20.25 -8.10 10.05
C THR A 174 -19.72 -7.89 8.64
N PHE A 175 -19.63 -6.63 8.19
CA PHE A 175 -19.08 -6.30 6.88
C PHE A 175 -17.59 -6.67 6.77
N SER A 176 -16.82 -6.57 7.85
CA SER A 176 -15.40 -6.95 7.86
C SER A 176 -15.19 -8.45 7.68
N VAL A 177 -16.05 -9.27 8.29
CA VAL A 177 -16.02 -10.73 8.09
C VAL A 177 -16.42 -11.09 6.66
N VAL A 178 -17.48 -10.46 6.13
CA VAL A 178 -17.95 -10.72 4.75
C VAL A 178 -16.94 -10.23 3.71
N LEU A 179 -16.24 -9.12 3.97
CA LEU A 179 -15.20 -8.54 3.11
C LEU A 179 -14.06 -9.52 2.82
N LEU A 180 -13.86 -10.52 3.67
CA LEU A 180 -12.87 -11.59 3.42
C LEU A 180 -13.08 -12.25 2.07
N VAL A 181 -14.33 -12.51 1.68
CA VAL A 181 -14.68 -13.21 0.43
C VAL A 181 -14.19 -12.46 -0.81
N PRO A 182 -14.59 -11.21 -1.07
CA PRO A 182 -14.13 -10.49 -2.25
C PRO A 182 -12.63 -10.15 -2.19
N SER A 183 -12.04 -9.91 -1.01
CA SER A 183 -10.61 -9.71 -0.86
C SER A 183 -9.82 -10.95 -1.25
N TRP A 184 -10.19 -12.13 -0.75
CA TRP A 184 -9.53 -13.39 -1.12
C TRP A 184 -9.83 -13.81 -2.56
N ALA A 185 -10.99 -13.46 -3.12
CA ALA A 185 -11.25 -13.66 -4.54
C ALA A 185 -10.24 -12.90 -5.41
N SER A 186 -9.85 -11.67 -5.02
CA SER A 186 -8.80 -10.91 -5.74
C SER A 186 -7.40 -11.52 -5.55
N ALA A 187 -7.03 -11.92 -4.32
CA ALA A 187 -5.75 -12.58 -4.03
C ALA A 187 -5.61 -13.90 -4.80
N GLY A 188 -6.65 -14.74 -4.73
CA GLY A 188 -6.73 -16.02 -5.45
C GLY A 188 -6.68 -15.84 -6.96
N ASN A 189 -7.32 -14.82 -7.51
CA ASN A 189 -7.25 -14.51 -8.95
C ASN A 189 -5.82 -14.13 -9.38
N ALA A 190 -5.10 -13.35 -8.57
CA ALA A 190 -3.70 -13.01 -8.81
C ALA A 190 -2.78 -14.23 -8.75
N LEU A 191 -2.91 -15.07 -7.72
CA LEU A 191 -2.09 -16.27 -7.56
C LEU A 191 -2.41 -17.33 -8.63
N ALA A 192 -3.69 -17.55 -8.95
CA ALA A 192 -4.09 -18.48 -10.00
C ALA A 192 -3.63 -18.02 -11.40
N THR A 193 -3.43 -16.72 -11.62
CA THR A 193 -2.84 -16.19 -12.86
C THR A 193 -1.39 -16.65 -13.05
N LEU A 194 -0.68 -17.01 -11.98
CA LEU A 194 0.68 -17.57 -12.04
C LEU A 194 0.69 -19.07 -12.40
N ASN A 195 -0.46 -19.74 -12.54
CA ASN A 195 -0.51 -21.15 -12.90
C ASN A 195 0.17 -21.40 -14.25
N GLY A 196 1.11 -22.35 -14.25
CA GLY A 196 2.00 -22.62 -15.37
C GLY A 196 3.13 -21.60 -15.58
N ALA A 197 3.24 -20.57 -14.74
CA ALA A 197 4.34 -19.60 -14.74
C ALA A 197 5.19 -19.64 -13.45
N TRP A 198 4.96 -20.61 -12.56
CA TRP A 198 5.71 -20.77 -11.30
C TRP A 198 7.23 -20.91 -11.49
N GLY A 199 7.68 -21.49 -12.62
CA GLY A 199 9.11 -21.48 -12.97
C GLY A 199 9.69 -20.07 -13.11
N LYS A 200 8.91 -19.12 -13.63
CA LYS A 200 9.33 -17.70 -13.71
C LYS A 200 9.37 -17.04 -12.35
N VAL A 201 8.51 -17.41 -11.41
CA VAL A 201 8.54 -16.87 -10.03
C VAL A 201 9.85 -17.26 -9.34
N ARG A 202 10.38 -18.46 -9.63
CA ARG A 202 11.69 -18.90 -9.17
C ARG A 202 12.82 -18.10 -9.84
N ASP A 203 12.75 -17.87 -11.14
CA ASP A 203 13.89 -17.32 -11.91
C ASP A 203 13.89 -15.78 -12.03
N ASP A 204 12.77 -15.11 -11.75
CA ASP A 204 12.62 -13.66 -11.84
C ASP A 204 12.10 -13.05 -10.53
N ALA A 205 13.02 -12.47 -9.76
CA ALA A 205 12.70 -11.76 -8.53
C ALA A 205 11.64 -10.64 -8.71
N THR A 206 11.54 -10.03 -9.90
CA THR A 206 10.52 -9.01 -10.18
C THR A 206 9.11 -9.60 -10.05
N LEU A 207 8.89 -10.78 -10.63
CA LEU A 207 7.62 -11.50 -10.50
C LEU A 207 7.45 -12.08 -9.10
N ARG A 208 8.54 -12.47 -8.44
CA ARG A 208 8.52 -12.94 -7.06
C ARG A 208 8.05 -11.88 -6.07
N PHE A 209 8.46 -10.63 -6.23
CA PHE A 209 7.91 -9.49 -5.48
C PHE A 209 6.38 -9.41 -5.59
N MET A 210 5.85 -9.48 -6.82
CA MET A 210 4.40 -9.41 -7.05
C MET A 210 3.66 -10.63 -6.48
N MET A 211 4.25 -11.82 -6.57
CA MET A 211 3.69 -13.03 -5.97
C MET A 211 3.61 -12.92 -4.44
N VAL A 212 4.72 -12.53 -3.80
CA VAL A 212 4.76 -12.33 -2.34
C VAL A 212 3.79 -11.24 -1.91
N ALA A 213 3.65 -10.17 -2.70
CA ALA A 213 2.65 -9.15 -2.46
C ALA A 213 1.24 -9.74 -2.40
N ALA A 214 0.84 -10.55 -3.40
CA ALA A 214 -0.46 -11.20 -3.41
C ALA A 214 -0.68 -12.12 -2.20
N VAL A 215 0.37 -12.81 -1.74
CA VAL A 215 0.34 -13.65 -0.52
C VAL A 215 0.10 -12.79 0.73
N PHE A 216 0.92 -11.76 0.96
CA PHE A 216 0.77 -10.89 2.12
C PHE A 216 -0.55 -10.12 2.12
N TYR A 217 -1.07 -9.76 0.94
CA TYR A 217 -2.40 -9.19 0.81
C TYR A 217 -3.50 -10.17 1.27
N GLY A 218 -3.42 -11.44 0.87
CA GLY A 218 -4.33 -12.48 1.37
C GLY A 218 -4.22 -12.66 2.88
N LEU A 219 -2.99 -12.71 3.41
CA LEU A 219 -2.74 -12.84 4.85
C LEU A 219 -3.25 -11.65 5.66
N SER A 220 -2.95 -10.42 5.24
CA SER A 220 -3.36 -9.21 5.96
C SER A 220 -4.87 -9.00 5.87
N THR A 221 -5.51 -9.29 4.73
CA THR A 221 -6.97 -9.18 4.62
C THR A 221 -7.69 -10.25 5.45
N PHE A 222 -7.12 -11.45 5.59
CA PHE A 222 -7.60 -12.45 6.54
C PHE A 222 -7.46 -11.98 7.99
N GLU A 223 -6.25 -11.56 8.35
CA GLU A 223 -5.96 -11.06 9.69
C GLU A 223 -6.87 -9.88 10.06
N GLY A 224 -7.08 -8.93 9.15
CA GLY A 224 -7.97 -7.80 9.37
C GLY A 224 -9.40 -8.24 9.66
N SER A 225 -9.97 -9.15 8.86
CA SER A 225 -11.29 -9.73 9.11
C SER A 225 -11.36 -10.47 10.45
N PHE A 226 -10.28 -11.14 10.86
CA PHE A 226 -10.20 -11.83 12.14
C PHE A 226 -10.12 -10.84 13.32
N MET A 227 -9.28 -9.81 13.23
CA MET A 227 -9.15 -8.74 14.24
C MET A 227 -10.39 -7.85 14.35
N ALA A 228 -11.25 -7.82 13.32
CA ALA A 228 -12.54 -7.14 13.36
C ALA A 228 -13.60 -7.91 14.16
N ILE A 229 -13.35 -9.16 14.55
CA ILE A 229 -14.23 -9.88 15.47
C ILE A 229 -14.03 -9.29 16.86
N ARG A 230 -15.09 -8.77 17.49
CA ARG A 230 -15.03 -8.12 18.81
C ARG A 230 -14.18 -8.88 19.84
N ALA A 231 -14.38 -10.18 19.98
CA ALA A 231 -13.61 -10.98 20.95
C ALA A 231 -12.10 -10.91 20.70
N VAL A 232 -11.68 -10.98 19.43
CA VAL A 232 -10.28 -10.84 19.01
C VAL A 232 -9.82 -9.40 19.20
N ASN A 233 -10.64 -8.43 18.78
CA ASN A 233 -10.34 -7.00 18.93
C ASN A 233 -10.12 -6.61 20.40
N SER A 234 -10.85 -7.22 21.33
CA SER A 234 -10.67 -7.00 22.76
C SER A 234 -9.26 -7.35 23.27
N LEU A 235 -8.50 -8.15 22.52
CA LEU A 235 -7.10 -8.47 22.76
C LEU A 235 -6.16 -7.63 21.88
N SER A 236 -6.49 -7.42 20.61
CA SER A 236 -5.60 -6.76 19.65
C SER A 236 -5.61 -5.23 19.72
N HIS A 237 -6.72 -4.62 20.15
CA HIS A 237 -6.89 -3.17 20.18
C HIS A 237 -5.91 -2.51 21.15
N TYR A 238 -5.36 -1.37 20.74
CA TYR A 238 -4.28 -0.64 21.41
C TYR A 238 -2.94 -1.38 21.58
N THR A 239 -2.83 -2.64 21.11
CA THR A 239 -1.58 -3.40 21.16
C THR A 239 -0.78 -3.26 19.87
N ASP A 240 0.50 -3.65 19.95
CA ASP A 240 1.40 -3.78 18.80
C ASP A 240 0.91 -4.78 17.75
N TRP A 241 -0.12 -5.61 18.03
CA TRP A 241 -0.73 -6.46 17.00
C TRP A 241 -1.30 -5.59 15.86
N THR A 242 -1.94 -4.46 16.19
CA THR A 242 -2.41 -3.52 15.17
C THR A 242 -1.26 -3.01 14.29
N VAL A 243 -0.11 -2.74 14.90
CA VAL A 243 1.10 -2.32 14.18
C VAL A 243 1.64 -3.45 13.29
N GLY A 244 1.61 -4.69 13.77
CA GLY A 244 1.97 -5.89 13.00
C GLY A 244 1.09 -6.07 11.77
N HIS A 245 -0.23 -5.97 11.95
CA HIS A 245 -1.21 -6.01 10.87
C HIS A 245 -0.96 -4.92 9.80
N VAL A 246 -0.78 -3.67 10.26
CA VAL A 246 -0.47 -2.54 9.38
C VAL A 246 0.81 -2.83 8.58
N HIS A 247 1.87 -3.33 9.19
CA HIS A 247 3.14 -3.59 8.50
C HIS A 247 3.14 -4.86 7.64
N ALA A 248 2.32 -5.86 7.96
CA ALA A 248 2.07 -6.98 7.07
C ALA A 248 1.45 -6.49 5.74
N GLY A 249 0.49 -5.57 5.82
CA GLY A 249 -0.09 -4.92 4.64
C GLY A 249 0.87 -3.93 3.97
N ALA A 250 1.50 -3.03 4.73
CA ALA A 250 2.34 -1.96 4.18
C ALA A 250 3.64 -2.49 3.57
N LEU A 251 4.38 -3.33 4.30
CA LEU A 251 5.65 -3.86 3.84
C LEU A 251 5.45 -5.08 2.95
N GLY A 252 4.56 -5.99 3.33
CA GLY A 252 4.33 -7.26 2.64
C GLY A 252 3.49 -7.13 1.38
N TRP A 253 2.48 -6.27 1.35
CA TRP A 253 1.61 -6.05 0.19
C TRP A 253 2.01 -4.80 -0.60
N VAL A 254 1.77 -3.61 -0.04
CA VAL A 254 1.88 -2.29 -0.71
C VAL A 254 3.27 -2.09 -1.31
N ALA A 255 4.30 -2.22 -0.48
CA ALA A 255 5.67 -1.99 -0.90
C ALA A 255 6.15 -3.07 -1.89
N MET A 256 5.83 -4.35 -1.64
CA MET A 256 6.24 -5.44 -2.55
C MET A 256 5.65 -5.29 -3.96
N ILE A 257 4.35 -5.00 -4.10
CA ILE A 257 3.76 -4.80 -5.42
C ILE A 257 4.30 -3.53 -6.09
N THR A 258 4.61 -2.49 -5.31
CA THR A 258 5.27 -1.28 -5.82
C THR A 258 6.65 -1.60 -6.37
N PHE A 259 7.49 -2.32 -5.61
CA PHE A 259 8.83 -2.70 -6.06
C PHE A 259 8.78 -3.58 -7.31
N GLY A 260 7.94 -4.60 -7.33
CA GLY A 260 7.73 -5.42 -8.53
C GLY A 260 7.29 -4.57 -9.73
N SER A 261 6.31 -3.67 -9.53
CA SER A 261 5.80 -2.79 -10.59
C SER A 261 6.87 -1.82 -11.10
N LEU A 262 7.68 -1.23 -10.20
CA LEU A 262 8.79 -0.34 -10.57
C LEU A 262 9.87 -1.07 -11.35
N TYR A 263 10.25 -2.28 -10.95
CA TYR A 263 11.23 -3.09 -11.68
C TYR A 263 10.76 -3.51 -13.07
N ALA A 264 9.44 -3.60 -13.29
CA ALA A 264 8.87 -3.77 -14.62
C ALA A 264 8.80 -2.44 -15.40
N LEU A 265 8.36 -1.36 -14.75
CA LEU A 265 8.09 -0.06 -15.37
C LEU A 265 9.35 0.69 -15.79
N VAL A 266 10.39 0.70 -14.94
CA VAL A 266 11.60 1.51 -15.16
C VAL A 266 12.33 1.11 -16.46
N PRO A 267 12.56 -0.16 -16.79
CA PRO A 267 13.15 -0.49 -18.09
C PRO A 267 12.28 -0.02 -19.28
N TRP A 268 10.95 -0.14 -19.18
CA TRP A 268 10.03 0.28 -20.23
C TRP A 268 10.03 1.80 -20.45
N MET A 269 9.98 2.58 -19.37
CA MET A 269 9.97 4.04 -19.43
C MET A 269 11.28 4.62 -19.95
N TRP A 270 12.41 3.97 -19.63
CA TRP A 270 13.75 4.39 -20.08
C TRP A 270 14.23 3.65 -21.33
N LYS A 271 13.35 2.87 -21.97
CA LYS A 271 13.59 2.13 -23.22
C LYS A 271 14.85 1.27 -23.19
N VAL A 272 15.10 0.60 -22.07
CA VAL A 272 16.17 -0.39 -21.91
C VAL A 272 15.58 -1.78 -21.70
N GLU A 273 16.29 -2.81 -22.12
CA GLU A 273 15.78 -4.19 -22.10
C GLU A 273 15.51 -4.71 -20.68
N ARG A 274 16.31 -4.27 -19.70
CA ARG A 274 16.27 -4.74 -18.31
C ARG A 274 16.80 -3.70 -17.34
N MET A 275 16.50 -3.93 -16.07
CA MET A 275 17.17 -3.24 -14.96
C MET A 275 18.67 -3.48 -14.99
N TYR A 276 19.44 -2.52 -14.48
CA TYR A 276 20.90 -2.53 -14.44
C TYR A 276 21.47 -3.84 -13.89
N SER A 277 20.93 -4.34 -12.76
CA SER A 277 21.36 -5.62 -12.20
C SER A 277 20.19 -6.45 -11.67
N PRO A 278 19.89 -7.62 -12.27
CA PRO A 278 18.94 -8.59 -11.72
C PRO A 278 19.38 -9.14 -10.35
N LYS A 279 20.69 -9.28 -10.11
CA LYS A 279 21.22 -9.73 -8.82
C LYS A 279 20.89 -8.77 -7.68
N LEU A 280 20.86 -7.46 -7.94
CA LEU A 280 20.45 -6.48 -6.94
C LEU A 280 18.95 -6.54 -6.64
N ILE A 281 18.12 -6.97 -7.61
CA ILE A 281 16.70 -7.23 -7.37
C ILE A 281 16.55 -8.43 -6.42
N GLU A 282 17.34 -9.49 -6.59
CA GLU A 282 17.38 -10.64 -5.68
C GLU A 282 17.80 -10.23 -4.25
N VAL A 283 18.87 -9.46 -4.11
CA VAL A 283 19.32 -8.95 -2.80
C VAL A 283 18.21 -8.11 -2.14
N HIS A 284 17.61 -7.19 -2.89
CA HIS A 284 16.49 -6.39 -2.39
C HIS A 284 15.32 -7.29 -1.96
N PHE A 285 14.93 -8.28 -2.77
CA PHE A 285 13.83 -9.19 -2.45
C PHE A 285 14.04 -9.88 -1.11
N TRP A 286 15.23 -10.44 -0.87
CA TRP A 286 15.51 -11.15 0.39
C TRP A 286 15.61 -10.22 1.59
N LEU A 287 16.21 -9.02 1.43
CA LEU A 287 16.25 -8.01 2.48
C LEU A 287 14.85 -7.55 2.87
N ALA A 288 14.00 -7.24 1.88
CA ALA A 288 12.63 -6.82 2.09
C ALA A 288 11.79 -7.94 2.74
N LEU A 289 11.88 -9.17 2.23
CA LEU A 289 11.12 -10.30 2.78
C LEU A 289 11.54 -10.63 4.21
N ALA A 290 12.85 -10.74 4.48
CA ALA A 290 13.37 -11.00 5.81
C ALA A 290 12.99 -9.88 6.78
N GLY A 291 13.12 -8.62 6.36
CA GLY A 291 12.71 -7.46 7.13
C GLY A 291 11.24 -7.48 7.51
N THR A 292 10.35 -7.72 6.54
CA THR A 292 8.90 -7.84 6.77
C THR A 292 8.57 -8.96 7.74
N VAL A 293 9.15 -10.16 7.54
CA VAL A 293 8.87 -11.32 8.42
C VAL A 293 9.31 -11.04 9.84
N ILE A 294 10.53 -10.54 10.07
CA ILE A 294 11.01 -10.20 11.41
C ILE A 294 10.09 -9.17 12.08
N TYR A 295 9.69 -8.13 11.33
CA TYR A 295 8.82 -7.07 11.84
C TYR A 295 7.46 -7.63 12.28
N VAL A 296 6.78 -8.37 11.40
CA VAL A 296 5.43 -8.89 11.64
C VAL A 296 5.44 -9.88 12.81
N PHE A 297 6.38 -10.82 12.83
CA PHE A 297 6.48 -11.79 13.93
C PHE A 297 6.80 -11.10 15.26
N ALA A 298 7.67 -10.09 15.28
CA ALA A 298 7.93 -9.33 16.51
C ALA A 298 6.64 -8.67 17.04
N MET A 299 5.86 -8.06 16.14
CA MET A 299 4.64 -7.34 16.50
C MET A 299 3.46 -8.23 16.90
N TRP A 300 3.33 -9.42 16.29
CA TRP A 300 2.36 -10.41 16.76
C TRP A 300 2.65 -10.86 18.18
N ASN A 301 3.91 -11.22 18.47
CA ASN A 301 4.27 -11.67 19.80
C ASN A 301 4.10 -10.55 20.84
N SER A 302 4.59 -9.34 20.56
CA SER A 302 4.42 -8.21 21.47
C SER A 302 2.95 -7.86 21.69
N GLY A 303 2.14 -7.85 20.63
CA GLY A 303 0.73 -7.52 20.71
C GLY A 303 -0.08 -8.51 21.55
N ILE A 304 0.15 -9.82 21.36
CA ILE A 304 -0.49 -10.86 22.18
C ILE A 304 -0.07 -10.73 23.64
N ILE A 305 1.22 -10.53 23.91
CA ILE A 305 1.73 -10.40 25.28
C ILE A 305 1.16 -9.16 25.97
N GLN A 306 1.12 -8.00 25.30
CA GLN A 306 0.46 -6.79 25.82
C GLN A 306 -1.00 -7.06 26.18
N GLY A 307 -1.77 -7.58 25.23
CA GLY A 307 -3.19 -7.85 25.43
C GLY A 307 -3.44 -8.80 26.60
N LEU A 308 -2.61 -9.84 26.74
CA LEU A 308 -2.69 -10.78 27.86
C LEU A 308 -2.29 -10.12 29.18
N MET A 309 -1.16 -9.42 29.24
CA MET A 309 -0.69 -8.77 30.48
C MET A 309 -1.68 -7.74 31.00
N TRP A 310 -2.31 -6.94 30.12
CA TRP A 310 -3.27 -5.90 30.52
C TRP A 310 -4.60 -6.44 31.05
N ARG A 311 -4.93 -7.72 30.80
CA ARG A 311 -6.21 -8.32 31.18
C ARG A 311 -6.10 -9.52 32.10
N THR A 312 -4.89 -9.90 32.50
CA THR A 312 -4.68 -11.05 33.39
C THR A 312 -4.96 -10.65 34.82
N TYR A 313 -5.85 -11.39 35.47
CA TYR A 313 -6.13 -11.29 36.90
C TYR A 313 -5.37 -12.40 37.64
N ASN A 314 -4.88 -12.13 38.84
CA ASN A 314 -4.32 -13.14 39.73
C ASN A 314 -5.43 -13.82 40.56
N ASP A 315 -5.05 -14.82 41.37
CA ASP A 315 -6.00 -15.59 42.20
C ASP A 315 -6.78 -14.73 43.21
N SER A 316 -6.29 -13.54 43.53
CA SER A 316 -6.96 -12.57 44.41
C SER A 316 -7.95 -11.64 43.70
N GLY A 317 -8.12 -11.77 42.37
CA GLY A 317 -9.01 -10.92 41.58
C GLY A 317 -8.47 -9.52 41.30
N THR A 318 -7.15 -9.30 41.46
CA THR A 318 -6.48 -8.03 41.10
C THR A 318 -5.67 -8.19 39.81
N LEU A 319 -5.35 -7.08 39.13
CA LEU A 319 -4.52 -7.13 37.92
C LEU A 319 -3.13 -7.70 38.24
N ALA A 320 -2.72 -8.71 37.49
CA ALA A 320 -1.48 -9.44 37.74
C ALA A 320 -0.22 -8.65 37.36
N TYR A 321 -0.33 -7.70 36.42
CA TYR A 321 0.79 -6.93 35.89
C TYR A 321 0.48 -5.43 35.93
N SER A 322 1.50 -4.62 36.24
CA SER A 322 1.43 -3.18 36.01
C SER A 322 1.62 -2.87 34.52
N PHE A 323 1.25 -1.66 34.11
CA PHE A 323 1.55 -1.21 32.74
C PHE A 323 3.06 -1.17 32.45
N ILE A 324 3.87 -0.81 33.44
CA ILE A 324 5.34 -0.76 33.30
C ILE A 324 5.91 -2.15 33.04
N ASP A 325 5.40 -3.20 33.68
CA ASP A 325 5.83 -4.58 33.41
C ASP A 325 5.60 -4.95 31.95
N SER A 326 4.43 -4.57 31.41
CA SER A 326 4.14 -4.79 29.99
C SER A 326 5.08 -4.02 29.08
N LEU A 327 5.41 -2.77 29.40
CA LEU A 327 6.33 -1.94 28.61
C LEU A 327 7.75 -2.51 28.60
N VAL A 328 8.25 -2.96 29.75
CA VAL A 328 9.58 -3.60 29.85
C VAL A 328 9.61 -4.91 29.07
N ALA A 329 8.54 -5.71 29.13
CA ALA A 329 8.43 -6.95 28.35
C ALA A 329 8.49 -6.72 26.82
N MET A 330 8.12 -5.51 26.34
CA MET A 330 8.13 -5.20 24.91
C MET A 330 9.49 -4.88 24.32
N HIS A 331 10.46 -4.52 25.17
CA HIS A 331 11.78 -4.06 24.73
C HIS A 331 12.47 -4.97 23.68
N PRO A 332 12.58 -6.31 23.86
CA PRO A 332 13.19 -7.17 22.84
C PRO A 332 12.44 -7.15 21.50
N TYR A 333 11.11 -7.01 21.51
CA TYR A 333 10.31 -6.92 20.30
C TYR A 333 10.50 -5.58 19.58
N TYR A 334 10.75 -4.49 20.31
CA TYR A 334 11.11 -3.19 19.73
C TYR A 334 12.48 -3.20 19.06
N ILE A 335 13.44 -3.93 19.63
CA ILE A 335 14.74 -4.17 18.97
C ILE A 335 14.53 -4.98 17.69
N ALA A 336 13.81 -6.10 17.76
CA ALA A 336 13.55 -6.96 16.60
C ALA A 336 12.83 -6.21 15.48
N ARG A 337 11.81 -5.41 15.82
CA ARG A 337 11.11 -4.52 14.88
C ARG A 337 12.05 -3.54 14.18
N THR A 338 12.93 -2.91 14.95
CA THR A 338 13.93 -1.98 14.41
C THR A 338 14.87 -2.68 13.44
N VAL A 339 15.36 -3.87 13.78
CA VAL A 339 16.21 -4.69 12.89
C VAL A 339 15.47 -5.07 11.61
N GLY A 340 14.22 -5.53 11.71
CA GLY A 340 13.39 -5.86 10.55
C GLY A 340 13.17 -4.66 9.63
N GLY A 341 12.84 -3.50 10.21
CA GLY A 341 12.69 -2.24 9.48
C GLY A 341 13.99 -1.78 8.80
N LEU A 342 15.14 -1.93 9.46
CA LEU A 342 16.44 -1.60 8.88
C LEU A 342 16.79 -2.49 7.69
N LEU A 343 16.53 -3.80 7.76
CA LEU A 343 16.72 -4.70 6.61
C LEU A 343 15.84 -4.28 5.42
N PHE A 344 14.58 -3.95 5.68
CA PHE A 344 13.67 -3.45 4.65
C PHE A 344 14.18 -2.15 4.02
N LEU A 345 14.66 -1.20 4.84
CA LEU A 345 15.23 0.07 4.39
C LEU A 345 16.50 -0.14 3.55
N LEU A 346 17.40 -1.03 3.98
CA LEU A 346 18.58 -1.40 3.19
C LEU A 346 18.18 -1.97 1.82
N GLY A 347 17.12 -2.79 1.78
CA GLY A 347 16.50 -3.25 0.54
C GLY A 347 16.05 -2.09 -0.37
N ALA A 348 15.32 -1.12 0.18
CA ALA A 348 14.86 0.05 -0.56
C ALA A 348 16.00 0.93 -1.07
N ILE A 349 17.11 1.03 -0.33
CA ILE A 349 18.34 1.71 -0.78
C ILE A 349 18.96 0.97 -1.97
N VAL A 350 19.07 -0.36 -1.91
CA VAL A 350 19.53 -1.20 -3.03
C VAL A 350 18.62 -1.01 -4.25
N ALA A 351 17.31 -0.94 -4.05
CA ALA A 351 16.35 -0.68 -5.10
C ALA A 351 16.58 0.67 -5.78
N SER A 352 16.74 1.72 -4.98
CA SER A 352 16.97 3.09 -5.44
C SER A 352 18.27 3.21 -6.23
N TYR A 353 19.34 2.57 -5.75
CA TYR A 353 20.61 2.49 -6.47
C TYR A 353 20.46 1.76 -7.82
N ASN A 354 19.76 0.62 -7.85
CA ASN A 354 19.56 -0.14 -9.09
C ASN A 354 18.73 0.66 -10.12
N VAL A 355 17.69 1.37 -9.67
CA VAL A 355 16.91 2.29 -10.52
C VAL A 355 17.80 3.40 -11.06
N TRP A 356 18.55 4.09 -10.19
CA TRP A 356 19.45 5.16 -10.58
C TRP A 356 20.48 4.70 -11.63
N MET A 357 21.10 3.55 -11.43
CA MET A 357 22.05 2.98 -12.38
C MET A 357 21.40 2.59 -13.70
N THR A 358 20.15 2.11 -13.68
CA THR A 358 19.38 1.80 -14.90
C THR A 358 19.14 3.06 -15.73
N ILE A 359 18.80 4.17 -15.07
CA ILE A 359 18.62 5.48 -15.73
C ILE A 359 19.93 5.97 -16.32
N ARG A 360 21.05 5.84 -15.60
CA ARG A 360 22.38 6.22 -16.12
C ARG A 360 22.79 5.36 -17.31
N MET A 361 22.56 4.05 -17.25
CA MET A 361 22.83 3.11 -18.35
C MET A 361 22.03 3.48 -19.61
N SER A 362 20.75 3.83 -19.47
CA SER A 362 19.92 4.32 -20.58
C SER A 362 20.51 5.57 -21.23
N ARG A 363 20.94 6.54 -20.41
CA ARG A 363 21.57 7.78 -20.91
C ARG A 363 22.89 7.52 -21.62
N SER A 364 23.73 6.61 -21.11
CA SER A 364 25.00 6.28 -21.78
C SER A 364 24.78 5.55 -23.11
N GLN A 365 23.79 4.65 -23.19
CA GLN A 365 23.44 3.98 -24.45
C GLN A 365 22.91 4.98 -25.48
N ALA A 366 22.07 5.93 -25.06
CA ALA A 366 21.59 7.00 -25.93
C ALA A 366 22.73 7.90 -26.43
N ALA A 367 23.70 8.24 -25.57
CA ALA A 367 24.87 9.03 -25.95
C ALA A 367 25.80 8.29 -26.92
N ALA A 368 26.04 6.99 -26.71
CA ALA A 368 26.83 6.17 -27.63
C ALA A 368 26.17 6.05 -29.01
N ALA A 369 24.85 5.82 -29.04
CA ALA A 369 24.10 5.75 -30.30
C ALA A 369 24.09 7.08 -31.08
N ALA A 370 24.19 8.22 -30.39
CA ALA A 370 24.33 9.54 -31.02
C ALA A 370 25.76 9.83 -31.51
N GLY A 371 26.78 9.20 -30.92
CA GLY A 371 28.18 9.32 -31.38
C GLY A 371 28.47 8.49 -32.63
N ASP A 372 27.80 7.36 -32.81
CA ASP A 372 27.96 6.48 -33.98
C ASP A 372 27.25 7.02 -35.25
N SER A 373 26.32 7.98 -35.13
CA SER A 373 25.61 8.54 -36.30
C SER A 373 26.44 9.53 -37.14
N ASP A 374 27.59 9.99 -36.64
CA ASP A 374 28.47 10.96 -37.32
C ASP A 374 29.67 10.31 -38.03
N LEU A 375 29.82 8.98 -37.98
CA LEU A 375 30.82 8.29 -38.78
C LEU A 375 30.22 7.99 -40.17
N PRO A 376 30.76 8.58 -41.25
CA PRO A 376 30.28 8.25 -42.59
C PRO A 376 30.47 6.75 -42.81
N ALA A 377 29.37 6.05 -43.12
CA ALA A 377 29.44 4.69 -43.59
C ALA A 377 30.38 4.67 -44.79
N LEU A 378 31.55 4.03 -44.63
CA LEU A 378 32.42 3.72 -45.75
C LEU A 378 31.61 2.83 -46.67
N GLN A 379 30.98 3.44 -47.68
CA GLN A 379 30.35 2.75 -48.78
C GLN A 379 31.42 1.84 -49.36
N GLY A 380 31.23 0.53 -49.17
CA GLY A 380 32.07 -0.49 -49.78
C GLY A 380 32.25 -0.17 -51.25
N ALA A 381 33.50 -0.23 -51.69
CA ALA A 381 33.92 0.09 -53.05
C ALA A 381 32.87 -0.37 -54.06
N ALA A 382 32.27 0.60 -54.75
CA ALA A 382 31.42 0.35 -55.89
C ALA A 382 32.25 -0.45 -56.90
N LEU A 383 31.87 -1.71 -57.15
CA LEU A 383 32.36 -2.47 -58.28
C LEU A 383 31.99 -1.68 -59.54
N GLN A 384 33.03 -1.11 -60.16
CA GLN A 384 32.93 -0.39 -61.42
C GLN A 384 32.65 -1.43 -62.52
N ALA A 385 31.53 -1.27 -63.21
CA ALA A 385 31.21 -2.08 -64.38
C ALA A 385 31.96 -1.55 -65.60
N GLY A 386 32.77 -2.41 -66.23
CA GLY A 386 33.32 -2.23 -67.57
C GLY A 386 34.75 -1.71 -67.65
N GLU A 387 35.71 -2.64 -67.67
CA GLU A 387 36.74 -2.82 -68.73
C GLU A 387 37.36 -4.22 -68.61
#